data_AF-I4EMT3-F1
#
_entry.id   AF-I4EMT3-F1
#
_cell.length_a   1.000
_cell.length_b   1.000
_cell.length_c   1.000
_cell.angle_alpha   90.00
_cell.angle_beta   90.00
_cell.angle_gamma   90.00
#
_symmetry.space_group_name_H-M   'P 1'
#
loop_
_entity.id
_entity.type
_entity.pdbx_description
1 polymer ?
#
loop_
_entity_poly.entity_id
_entity_poly.type
_entity_poly.pdbx_seq_one_letter_code
_entity_poly.pdbx_strand_id
1 'polypeptide(L)'
;MQIVHDFGIPFAFGGDWEGLQVTVSAAYGLGTFGHPGPPGMPWVGLQHVPLKGTDVVLDHIENRPMWILDYGNVRAGGSQAEFRHAVYAVDEETRSVLTIWFYDVIESTIETPVVPGN
;
A
#
# COMPACT_ATOMS: atom_id res chain seq x y z
N MET A 1 -17.64 -3.74 -7.78
CA MET A 1 -16.70 -2.60 -7.75
C MET A 1 -15.89 -2.65 -9.04
N GLN A 2 -16.15 -1.78 -10.00
CA GLN A 2 -15.66 -1.95 -11.37
C GLN A 2 -14.13 -1.81 -11.47
N ILE A 3 -13.52 -0.89 -10.72
CA ILE A 3 -12.08 -0.60 -10.75
C ILE A 3 -11.19 -1.80 -10.41
N VAL A 4 -11.57 -2.61 -9.41
CA VAL A 4 -10.81 -3.81 -9.00
C VAL A 4 -10.82 -4.85 -10.12
N HIS A 5 -11.96 -5.02 -10.80
CA HIS A 5 -12.06 -5.92 -11.95
C HIS A 5 -11.32 -5.37 -13.17
N ASP A 6 -11.44 -4.07 -13.46
CA ASP A 6 -10.84 -3.43 -14.63
C ASP A 6 -9.31 -3.40 -14.57
N PHE A 7 -8.75 -3.21 -13.37
CA PHE A 7 -7.31 -3.06 -13.18
C PHE A 7 -6.65 -4.38 -12.77
N GLY A 8 -7.45 -5.43 -12.55
CA GLY A 8 -6.96 -6.75 -12.16
C GLY A 8 -6.11 -6.70 -10.89
N ILE A 9 -6.41 -5.76 -9.98
CA ILE A 9 -5.66 -5.59 -8.73
C ILE A 9 -5.96 -6.83 -7.89
N PRO A 10 -4.99 -7.75 -7.77
CA PRO A 10 -5.27 -9.01 -7.13
C PRO A 10 -5.53 -8.74 -5.65
N PHE A 11 -6.41 -9.54 -5.06
CA PHE A 11 -6.54 -9.65 -3.61
C PHE A 11 -5.26 -10.22 -2.96
N ALA A 12 -4.10 -10.26 -3.65
CA ALA A 12 -2.96 -11.17 -3.53
C ALA A 12 -2.33 -11.35 -2.14
N PHE A 13 -2.86 -10.69 -1.12
CA PHE A 13 -2.53 -10.87 0.28
C PHE A 13 -3.78 -11.06 1.17
N GLY A 14 -4.86 -11.70 0.71
CA GLY A 14 -6.04 -11.88 1.58
C GLY A 14 -7.18 -12.71 1.00
N GLY A 15 -7.40 -13.89 1.59
CA GLY A 15 -8.68 -14.60 1.50
C GLY A 15 -9.63 -14.19 2.63
N ASP A 16 -10.78 -14.85 2.72
CA ASP A 16 -11.75 -14.64 3.80
C ASP A 16 -11.06 -14.75 5.18
N TRP A 17 -11.15 -13.70 6.00
CA TRP A 17 -10.74 -13.75 7.40
C TRP A 17 -11.83 -14.44 8.23
N GLU A 18 -11.52 -15.59 8.84
CA GLU A 18 -12.47 -16.34 9.71
C GLU A 18 -13.84 -16.61 9.06
N GLY A 19 -13.89 -16.79 7.74
CA GLY A 19 -15.12 -17.00 6.99
C GLY A 19 -15.95 -15.73 6.73
N LEU A 20 -15.40 -14.55 7.04
CA LEU A 20 -15.95 -13.26 6.63
C LEU A 20 -15.53 -12.94 5.20
N GLN A 21 -16.49 -12.46 4.41
CA GLN A 21 -16.23 -12.01 3.05
C GLN A 21 -15.32 -10.78 3.04
N VAL A 22 -14.37 -10.76 2.09
CA VAL A 22 -13.54 -9.60 1.79
C VAL A 22 -14.42 -8.38 1.48
N THR A 23 -14.14 -7.27 2.15
CA THR A 23 -14.76 -5.98 1.87
C THR A 23 -13.75 -5.06 1.23
N VAL A 24 -14.23 -4.11 0.43
CA VAL A 24 -13.34 -3.12 -0.18
C VAL A 24 -14.02 -1.77 -0.22
N SER A 25 -13.26 -0.75 0.16
CA SER A 25 -13.60 0.65 -0.07
C SER A 25 -12.63 1.27 -1.08
N ALA A 26 -13.11 2.25 -1.83
CA ALA A 26 -12.33 2.93 -2.86
C ALA A 26 -12.51 4.45 -2.74
N ALA A 27 -11.39 5.17 -2.75
CA ALA A 27 -11.34 6.61 -2.85
C ALA A 27 -10.51 7.02 -4.05
N TYR A 28 -10.86 8.15 -4.68
CA TYR A 28 -10.12 8.70 -5.81
C TYR A 28 -9.65 10.11 -5.50
N GLY A 29 -8.42 10.44 -5.88
CA GLY A 29 -7.87 11.76 -5.67
C GLY A 29 -6.44 11.90 -6.17
N LEU A 30 -5.77 12.96 -5.73
CA LEU A 30 -4.36 13.20 -6.03
C LEU A 30 -3.48 12.62 -4.92
N GLY A 31 -2.57 11.74 -5.28
CA GLY A 31 -1.58 11.13 -4.39
C GLY A 31 -0.24 11.85 -4.45
N THR A 32 0.29 12.19 -3.27
CA THR A 32 1.66 12.66 -3.06
C THR A 32 2.26 11.83 -1.93
N PHE A 33 3.37 11.12 -2.21
CA PHE A 33 4.00 10.20 -1.26
C PHE A 33 5.42 10.62 -0.92
N GLY A 34 5.54 11.85 -0.41
CA GLY A 34 6.79 12.42 0.04
C GLY A 34 6.70 13.94 0.09
N HIS A 35 7.86 14.57 0.19
CA HIS A 35 8.00 16.01 0.12
C HIS A 35 9.38 16.40 -0.43
N PRO A 36 9.53 17.64 -0.94
CA PRO A 36 10.84 18.17 -1.29
C PRO A 36 11.78 18.16 -0.07
N GLY A 37 13.03 17.78 -0.28
CA GLY A 37 14.06 17.93 0.74
C GLY A 37 14.35 19.40 1.05
N PRO A 38 15.11 19.67 2.13
CA PRO A 38 15.70 20.98 2.36
C PRO A 38 16.48 21.50 1.13
N PRO A 39 16.74 22.81 1.01
CA PRO A 39 17.51 23.36 -0.11
C PRO A 39 18.83 22.60 -0.35
N GLY A 40 19.01 22.10 -1.57
CA GLY A 40 20.17 21.31 -1.96
C GLY A 40 20.10 19.81 -1.62
N MET A 41 19.01 19.34 -1.02
CA MET A 41 18.76 17.92 -0.73
C MET A 41 17.70 17.33 -1.68
N PRO A 42 17.78 16.02 -1.97
CA PRO A 42 16.80 15.34 -2.81
C PRO A 42 15.42 15.22 -2.14
N TRP A 43 14.43 14.79 -2.91
CA TRP A 43 13.11 14.41 -2.42
C TRP A 43 13.20 13.38 -1.29
N VAL A 44 12.28 13.49 -0.32
CA VAL A 44 12.14 12.53 0.78
C VAL A 44 10.80 11.83 0.66
N GLY A 45 10.83 10.52 0.47
CA GLY A 45 9.64 9.69 0.30
C GLY A 45 9.83 8.66 -0.79
N LEU A 46 8.73 8.27 -1.43
CA LEU A 46 8.73 7.29 -2.50
C LEU A 46 9.26 7.93 -3.79
N GLN A 47 10.37 7.39 -4.28
CA GLN A 47 11.12 7.87 -5.42
C GLN A 47 11.73 6.73 -6.22
N HIS A 48 12.13 7.01 -7.47
CA HIS A 48 12.67 6.04 -8.43
C HIS A 48 11.78 4.81 -8.63
N VAL A 49 10.46 5.01 -8.77
CA VAL A 49 9.48 3.93 -8.89
C VAL A 49 9.41 3.44 -10.32
N PRO A 50 9.83 2.19 -10.62
CA PRO A 50 9.71 1.65 -11.97
C PRO A 50 8.24 1.33 -12.28
N LEU A 51 7.77 1.76 -13.44
CA LEU A 51 6.43 1.45 -13.93
C LEU A 51 6.44 0.10 -14.65
N LYS A 52 5.71 -0.87 -14.09
CA LYS A 52 5.71 -2.25 -14.59
C LYS A 52 5.28 -2.31 -16.05
N GLY A 53 6.05 -3.03 -16.86
CA GLY A 53 5.76 -3.21 -18.29
C GLY A 53 6.21 -2.04 -19.18
N THR A 54 6.98 -1.11 -18.62
CA THR A 54 7.59 0.01 -19.37
C THR A 54 9.04 0.20 -18.91
N ASP A 55 9.81 0.99 -19.67
CA ASP A 55 11.16 1.45 -19.28
C ASP A 55 11.11 2.78 -18.50
N VAL A 56 9.92 3.23 -18.10
CA VAL A 56 9.73 4.49 -17.38
C VAL A 56 9.94 4.29 -15.89
N VAL A 57 10.73 5.20 -15.29
CA VAL A 57 10.91 5.30 -13.84
C VAL A 57 10.39 6.66 -13.39
N LEU A 58 9.44 6.66 -12.47
CA LEU A 58 8.97 7.88 -11.82
C LEU A 58 10.02 8.35 -10.82
N ASP A 59 10.54 9.56 -11.01
CA ASP A 59 11.50 10.17 -10.08
C ASP A 59 10.91 10.29 -8.67
N HIS A 60 9.69 10.84 -8.52
CA HIS A 60 8.93 10.89 -7.28
C HIS A 60 7.42 10.84 -7.55
N ILE A 61 6.62 10.59 -6.50
CA ILE A 61 5.16 10.64 -6.59
C ILE A 61 4.64 11.92 -5.95
N GLU A 62 4.19 12.84 -6.80
CA GLU A 62 3.56 14.10 -6.41
C GLU A 62 2.38 14.41 -7.36
N ASN A 63 1.24 14.77 -6.77
CA ASN A 63 0.02 15.20 -7.47
C ASN A 63 -0.43 14.26 -8.60
N ARG A 64 -0.30 12.95 -8.42
CA ARG A 64 -0.71 11.95 -9.42
C ARG A 64 -2.16 11.50 -9.19
N PRO A 65 -2.99 11.32 -10.23
CA PRO A 65 -4.34 10.79 -10.09
C PRO A 65 -4.28 9.32 -9.67
N MET A 66 -4.97 9.00 -8.57
CA MET A 66 -4.86 7.70 -7.92
C MET A 66 -6.19 7.19 -7.37
N TRP A 67 -6.35 5.88 -7.44
CA TRP A 67 -7.28 5.13 -6.63
C TRP A 67 -6.58 4.61 -5.37
N ILE A 68 -7.18 4.89 -4.21
CA ILE A 68 -6.83 4.26 -2.95
C ILE A 68 -7.85 3.17 -2.69
N LEU A 69 -7.41 1.92 -2.68
CA LEU A 69 -8.24 0.74 -2.48
C LEU A 69 -7.89 0.13 -1.13
N ASP A 70 -8.82 0.16 -0.17
CA ASP A 70 -8.65 -0.46 1.15
C ASP A 70 -9.47 -1.75 1.22
N TYR A 71 -8.77 -2.87 1.29
CA TYR A 71 -9.34 -4.20 1.46
C TYR A 71 -9.39 -4.53 2.94
N GLY A 72 -10.59 -4.79 3.45
CA GLY A 72 -10.86 -5.27 4.81
C GLY A 72 -11.29 -6.73 4.83
N ASN A 73 -11.36 -7.31 6.03
CA ASN A 73 -11.61 -8.74 6.27
C ASN A 73 -10.63 -9.65 5.51
N VAL A 74 -9.38 -9.18 5.37
CA VAL A 74 -8.29 -9.90 4.71
C VAL A 74 -7.29 -10.40 5.74
N ARG A 75 -6.55 -11.46 5.39
CA ARG A 75 -5.35 -11.90 6.11
C ARG A 75 -4.11 -11.48 5.35
N ALA A 76 -3.64 -10.25 5.59
CA ALA A 76 -2.49 -9.70 4.89
C ALA A 76 -1.19 -9.92 5.67
N GLY A 77 -0.23 -10.60 5.03
CA GLY A 77 1.09 -10.86 5.60
C GLY A 77 2.04 -9.70 5.36
N GLY A 78 2.58 -9.13 6.44
CA GLY A 78 3.78 -8.31 6.43
C GLY A 78 5.00 -9.10 6.91
N SER A 79 6.17 -8.47 6.92
CA SER A 79 7.45 -9.17 7.17
C SER A 79 7.52 -9.96 8.47
N GLN A 80 6.68 -9.65 9.47
CA GLN A 80 6.66 -10.30 10.80
C GLN A 80 5.28 -10.22 11.49
N ALA A 81 4.21 -9.90 10.76
CA ALA A 81 2.89 -9.69 11.33
C ALA A 81 1.77 -9.94 10.32
N GLU A 82 0.58 -10.25 10.83
CA GLU A 82 -0.65 -10.36 10.04
C GLU A 82 -1.56 -9.17 10.32
N PHE A 83 -2.29 -8.72 9.31
CA PHE A 83 -3.08 -7.50 9.35
C PHE A 83 -4.48 -7.73 8.78
N ARG A 84 -5.49 -7.05 9.33
CA ARG A 84 -6.90 -7.09 8.87
C ARG A 84 -7.16 -6.25 7.63
N HIS A 85 -6.26 -5.32 7.34
CA HIS A 85 -6.37 -4.39 6.23
C HIS A 85 -5.14 -4.40 5.33
N ALA A 86 -5.39 -4.29 4.02
CA ALA A 86 -4.38 -4.05 3.00
C ALA A 86 -4.84 -2.92 2.08
N VAL A 87 -4.03 -1.86 1.98
CA VAL A 87 -4.37 -0.69 1.17
C VAL A 87 -3.39 -0.51 0.04
N TYR A 88 -3.92 -0.23 -1.15
CA TYR A 88 -3.19 -0.09 -2.40
C TYR A 88 -3.36 1.33 -2.92
N ALA A 89 -2.26 2.00 -3.24
CA ALA A 89 -2.30 3.19 -4.09
C ALA A 89 -2.05 2.79 -5.54
N VAL A 90 -3.08 2.96 -6.36
CA VAL A 90 -3.08 2.57 -7.77
C VAL A 90 -3.09 3.81 -8.63
N ASP A 91 -2.05 3.99 -9.41
CA ASP A 91 -1.94 5.10 -10.36
C ASP A 91 -2.95 4.91 -11.50
N GLU A 92 -3.76 5.92 -11.77
CA GLU A 92 -4.82 5.81 -12.78
C GLU A 92 -4.26 5.76 -14.20
N GLU A 93 -3.24 6.57 -14.47
CA GLU A 93 -2.66 6.70 -15.82
C GLU A 93 -1.98 5.41 -16.27
N THR A 94 -1.19 4.82 -15.38
CA THR A 94 -0.35 3.65 -15.67
C THR A 94 -0.99 2.34 -15.21
N ARG A 95 -2.09 2.42 -14.46
CA ARG A 95 -2.79 1.28 -13.81
C ARG A 95 -1.89 0.43 -12.92
N SER A 96 -0.80 1.03 -12.42
CA SER A 96 0.20 0.34 -11.60
C SER A 96 -0.07 0.55 -10.11
N VAL A 97 0.07 -0.51 -9.32
CA VAL A 97 0.16 -0.39 -7.86
C VAL A 97 1.53 0.22 -7.55
N LEU A 98 1.55 1.43 -7.00
CA LEU A 98 2.81 2.12 -6.67
C LEU A 98 3.27 1.87 -5.24
N THR A 99 2.33 1.66 -4.32
CA THR A 99 2.64 1.36 -2.92
C THR A 99 1.50 0.57 -2.26
N ILE A 100 1.87 -0.19 -1.22
CA ILE A 100 0.96 -1.00 -0.40
C ILE A 100 1.30 -0.76 1.07
N TRP A 101 0.30 -0.63 1.92
CA TRP A 101 0.47 -0.61 3.37
C TRP A 101 -0.56 -1.50 4.07
N PHE A 102 -0.20 -1.95 5.26
CA PHE A 102 -1.00 -2.85 6.08
C PHE A 102 -1.19 -2.24 7.47
N TYR A 103 -2.37 -2.41 8.06
CA TYR A 103 -2.66 -1.95 9.41
C TYR A 103 -3.70 -2.84 10.09
N ASP A 104 -3.92 -2.61 11.39
CA ASP A 104 -4.76 -3.43 12.27
C ASP A 104 -4.18 -4.85 12.43
N VAL A 105 -3.15 -4.94 13.30
CA VAL A 105 -2.37 -6.16 13.54
C VAL A 105 -3.22 -7.23 14.22
N ILE A 106 -3.24 -8.41 13.62
CA ILE A 106 -3.88 -9.63 14.12
C ILE A 106 -2.91 -10.42 14.99
N GLU A 107 -1.70 -10.67 14.48
CA GLU A 107 -0.63 -11.44 15.13
C GLU A 107 0.72 -10.81 14.77
N SER A 108 1.68 -10.82 15.71
CA SER A 108 3.04 -10.30 15.51
C SER A 108 4.05 -11.24 16.13
N THR A 109 5.13 -11.55 15.41
CA THR A 109 6.27 -12.34 15.93
C THR A 109 7.39 -11.46 16.48
N ILE A 110 7.17 -10.14 16.62
CA ILE A 110 8.14 -9.24 17.24
C ILE A 110 8.03 -9.41 18.76
N GLU A 111 8.92 -10.22 19.34
CA GLU A 111 9.14 -10.21 20.78
C GLU A 111 9.65 -8.81 21.18
N THR A 112 8.84 -8.05 21.93
CA THR A 112 9.33 -6.84 22.58
C THR A 112 10.47 -7.24 23.50
N PRO A 113 11.69 -6.68 23.36
CA PRO A 113 12.74 -6.96 24.32
C PRO A 113 12.26 -6.49 25.69
N VAL A 114 12.08 -7.42 26.62
CA VAL A 114 11.92 -7.10 28.04
C VAL A 114 13.23 -6.48 28.47
N VAL A 115 13.29 -5.14 28.55
CA VAL A 115 14.37 -4.46 29.25
C VAL A 115 14.12 -4.74 30.73
N PRO A 116 14.97 -5.52 31.43
CA PRO A 116 14.83 -5.69 32.87
C PRO A 116 14.95 -4.30 33.50
N GLY A 117 13.97 -3.92 34.30
CA GLY A 117 14.01 -2.64 35.03
C GLY A 117 15.29 -2.55 35.86
N ASN A 118 15.95 -1.38 35.76
CA ASN A 118 17.02 -0.98 36.67
C ASN A 118 16.49 -0.79 38.10
#